data_AF-A0A1H1BLF1-F1
#
_entry.id   AF-A0A1H1BLF1-F1
#
_cell.length_a   1.000
_cell.length_b   1.000
_cell.length_c   1.000
_cell.angle_alpha   90.00
_cell.angle_beta   90.00
_cell.angle_gamma   90.00
#
_symmetry.space_group_name_H-M   'P 1'
#
loop_
_entity.id
_entity.type
_entity.pdbx_description
1 polymer ?
#
loop_
_entity_poly.entity_id
_entity_poly.type
_entity_poly.pdbx_seq_one_letter_code
_entity_poly.pdbx_strand_id
1 'polypeptide(L)'
;MKGWIDDVGTWASSLRFSGFTVVVVVLVLAGIAIVSPSLSTFVQQRREIAELRESVRQSQEAVNEIDAERAKWKDPVYVRSQARDRLFYVMPGETQVNVIDDIVMPIESDEEPDPELSRIPTNWARNLSASFLSAGTTDAPPADAPTGADPAPTDPSTDPADPESPPAPAEETPQ
;
A
#
# COMPACT_ATOMS: atom_id res chain seq x y z
N MET A 1 -33.64 -34.40 -0.54
CA MET A 1 -33.44 -34.27 0.91
C MET A 1 -34.71 -33.70 1.57
N LYS A 2 -35.83 -34.45 1.57
CA LYS A 2 -37.11 -33.95 2.12
C LYS A 2 -37.69 -34.85 3.20
N GLY A 3 -37.48 -36.17 3.10
CA GLY A 3 -37.93 -37.14 4.11
C GLY A 3 -37.39 -36.89 5.52
N TRP A 4 -36.15 -36.42 5.67
CA TRP A 4 -35.59 -36.16 7.00
C TRP A 4 -36.36 -35.09 7.79
N ILE A 5 -36.93 -34.09 7.11
CA ILE A 5 -37.69 -33.03 7.78
C ILE A 5 -39.08 -33.53 8.20
N ASP A 6 -39.68 -34.39 7.38
CA ASP A 6 -41.00 -34.99 7.63
C ASP A 6 -40.94 -36.01 8.80
N ASP A 7 -39.83 -36.77 8.90
CA ASP A 7 -39.56 -37.70 9.99
C ASP A 7 -39.44 -36.97 11.34
N VAL A 8 -38.75 -35.83 11.37
CA VAL A 8 -38.58 -34.99 12.57
C VAL A 8 -39.92 -34.38 13.02
N GLY A 9 -40.74 -33.91 12.07
CA GLY A 9 -42.06 -33.32 12.37
C GLY A 9 -43.07 -34.35 12.91
N THR A 10 -43.07 -35.56 12.35
CA THR A 10 -43.97 -36.64 12.78
C THR A 10 -43.58 -37.16 14.17
N TRP A 11 -42.29 -37.36 14.44
CA TRP A 11 -41.79 -37.69 15.77
C TRP A 11 -42.11 -36.60 16.80
N ALA A 12 -41.89 -35.32 16.45
CA ALA A 12 -42.18 -34.19 17.33
C ALA A 12 -43.69 -34.07 17.66
N SER A 13 -44.58 -34.36 16.72
CA SER A 13 -46.04 -34.35 16.95
C SER A 13 -46.53 -35.50 17.84
N SER A 14 -45.77 -36.60 17.93
CA SER A 14 -46.06 -37.74 18.81
C SER A 14 -45.70 -37.46 20.28
N LEU A 15 -44.86 -36.46 20.55
CA LEU A 15 -44.66 -35.91 21.89
C LEU A 15 -45.89 -35.08 22.26
N ARG A 16 -46.71 -35.62 23.15
CA ARG A 16 -47.85 -34.92 23.74
C ARG A 16 -47.35 -33.58 24.28
N PHE A 17 -47.94 -32.46 23.84
CA PHE A 17 -47.63 -31.09 24.29
C PHE A 17 -47.76 -30.98 25.81
N SER A 18 -46.68 -31.33 26.51
CA SER A 18 -46.49 -31.28 27.94
C SER A 18 -45.43 -30.21 28.22
N GLY A 19 -45.48 -29.57 29.38
CA GLY A 19 -44.47 -28.58 29.79
C GLY A 19 -43.03 -29.10 29.68
N PHE A 20 -42.83 -30.41 29.76
CA PHE A 20 -41.56 -31.07 29.50
C PHE A 20 -41.00 -30.82 28.09
N THR A 21 -41.85 -30.85 27.06
CA THR A 21 -41.42 -30.62 25.65
C THR A 21 -40.96 -29.18 25.46
N VAL A 22 -41.63 -28.22 26.12
CA VAL A 22 -41.21 -26.81 26.11
C VAL A 22 -39.84 -26.66 26.75
N VAL A 23 -39.59 -27.32 27.89
CA VAL A 23 -38.29 -27.31 28.56
C VAL A 23 -37.19 -27.88 27.66
N VAL A 24 -37.42 -29.01 26.98
CA VAL A 24 -36.44 -29.62 26.07
C VAL A 24 -36.11 -28.69 24.91
N VAL A 25 -37.11 -28.07 24.27
CA VAL A 25 -36.90 -27.13 23.16
C VAL A 25 -36.08 -25.93 23.62
N VAL A 26 -36.41 -25.35 24.78
CA VAL A 26 -35.65 -24.23 25.36
C VAL A 26 -34.20 -24.63 25.61
N LEU A 27 -33.96 -25.84 26.11
CA LEU A 27 -32.61 -26.35 26.40
C LEU A 27 -31.80 -26.55 25.12
N VAL A 28 -32.41 -27.10 24.06
CA VAL A 28 -31.76 -27.25 22.74
C VAL A 28 -31.42 -25.88 22.14
N LEU A 29 -32.36 -24.93 22.17
CA LEU A 29 -32.12 -23.58 21.67
C LEU A 29 -31.02 -22.86 22.46
N ALA A 30 -31.01 -23.00 23.79
CA ALA A 30 -29.94 -22.48 24.63
C ALA A 30 -28.58 -23.09 24.28
N GLY A 31 -28.52 -24.41 24.06
CA GLY A 31 -27.31 -25.10 23.62
C GLY A 31 -26.79 -24.58 22.28
N ILE A 32 -27.67 -24.41 21.28
CA ILE A 32 -27.30 -23.85 19.96
C ILE A 32 -26.83 -22.40 20.09
N ALA A 33 -27.50 -21.58 20.90
CA ALA A 33 -27.12 -20.19 21.14
C ALA A 33 -25.72 -20.05 21.75
N ILE A 34 -25.31 -20.99 22.61
CA ILE A 34 -23.97 -21.02 23.21
C ILE A 34 -22.90 -21.45 22.20
N VAL A 35 -23.20 -22.42 21.32
CA VAL A 35 -22.21 -22.98 20.37
C VAL A 35 -22.04 -22.12 19.11
N SER A 36 -23.11 -21.47 18.64
CA SER A 36 -23.09 -20.69 17.40
C SER A 36 -21.97 -19.63 17.33
N PRO A 37 -21.70 -18.83 18.38
CA PRO A 37 -20.61 -17.86 18.38
C PRO A 37 -19.21 -18.50 18.28
N SER A 38 -19.03 -19.71 18.81
CA SER A 38 -17.75 -20.43 18.74
C SER A 38 -17.43 -20.90 17.33
N LEU A 39 -18.44 -21.24 16.54
CA LEU A 39 -18.24 -21.73 15.18
C LEU A 39 -17.85 -20.60 14.23
N SER A 40 -18.49 -19.43 14.35
CA SER A 40 -18.13 -18.26 13.55
C SER A 40 -16.73 -17.75 13.86
N THR A 41 -16.38 -17.64 15.15
CA THR A 41 -15.04 -17.23 15.60
C THR A 41 -13.95 -18.19 15.15
N PHE A 42 -14.19 -19.50 15.18
CA PHE A 42 -13.23 -20.49 14.70
C PHE A 42 -12.92 -20.35 13.19
N VAL A 43 -13.95 -20.10 12.38
CA VAL A 43 -13.77 -19.85 10.93
C VAL A 43 -12.98 -18.57 10.71
N GLN A 44 -13.25 -17.52 11.48
CA GLN A 44 -12.54 -16.24 11.38
C GLN A 44 -11.06 -16.38 11.77
N GLN A 45 -10.76 -17.06 12.88
CA GLN A 45 -9.40 -17.37 13.30
C GLN A 45 -8.61 -18.15 12.22
N ARG A 46 -9.26 -19.09 11.52
CA ARG A 46 -8.60 -19.82 10.42
C ARG A 46 -8.26 -18.94 9.22
N ARG A 47 -9.10 -17.94 8.92
CA ARG A 47 -8.81 -16.96 7.86
C ARG A 47 -7.63 -16.07 8.24
N GLU A 48 -7.63 -15.57 9.46
CA GLU A 48 -6.54 -14.74 9.99
C GLU A 48 -5.21 -15.49 9.99
N ILE A 49 -5.18 -16.75 10.43
CA ILE A 49 -3.97 -17.59 10.38
C ILE A 49 -3.51 -17.82 8.93
N ALA A 50 -4.44 -18.01 8.00
CA ALA A 50 -4.09 -18.20 6.59
C ALA A 50 -3.46 -16.93 6.00
N GLU A 51 -4.03 -15.78 6.29
CA GLU A 51 -3.52 -14.46 5.88
C GLU A 51 -2.15 -14.16 6.50
N LEU A 52 -1.98 -14.38 7.81
CA LEU A 52 -0.69 -14.19 8.49
C LEU A 52 0.40 -15.11 7.93
N ARG A 53 0.07 -16.35 7.58
CA ARG A 53 1.04 -17.27 6.96
C ARG A 53 1.46 -16.79 5.59
N GLU A 54 0.52 -16.24 4.82
CA GLU A 54 0.80 -15.70 3.51
C GLU A 54 1.68 -14.44 3.59
N SER A 55 1.43 -13.53 4.54
CA SER A 55 2.29 -12.36 4.76
C SER A 55 3.71 -12.75 5.19
N VAL A 56 3.85 -13.74 6.08
CA VAL A 56 5.16 -14.29 6.47
C VAL A 56 5.87 -14.92 5.27
N ARG A 57 5.15 -15.67 4.43
CA ARG A 57 5.72 -16.27 3.21
C ARG A 57 6.26 -15.21 2.26
N GLN A 58 5.49 -14.16 1.99
CA GLN A 58 5.89 -13.04 1.14
C GLN A 58 7.11 -12.30 1.70
N SER A 59 7.10 -12.05 3.02
CA SER A 59 8.22 -11.39 3.70
C SER A 59 9.51 -12.22 3.62
N GLN A 60 9.39 -13.54 3.80
CA GLN A 60 10.53 -14.44 3.68
C GLN A 60 11.05 -14.52 2.24
N GLU A 61 10.15 -14.49 1.25
CA GLU A 61 10.52 -14.45 -0.18
C GLU A 61 11.29 -13.17 -0.51
N ALA A 62 10.83 -12.01 -0.04
CA ALA A 62 11.54 -10.73 -0.21
C ALA A 62 12.92 -10.74 0.47
N VAL A 63 13.04 -11.29 1.67
CA VAL A 63 14.34 -11.44 2.36
C VAL A 63 15.28 -12.31 1.54
N ASN A 64 14.80 -13.45 1.03
CA ASN A 64 15.61 -14.35 0.22
C ASN A 64 16.07 -13.68 -1.09
N GLU A 65 15.22 -12.89 -1.74
CA GLU A 65 15.57 -12.12 -2.93
C GLU A 65 16.66 -11.10 -2.64
N ILE A 66 16.49 -10.28 -1.59
CA ILE A 66 17.46 -9.27 -1.17
C ILE A 66 18.80 -9.93 -0.81
N ASP A 67 18.79 -11.08 -0.13
CA ASP A 67 20.01 -11.79 0.23
C ASP A 67 20.70 -12.40 -1.00
N ALA A 68 19.93 -12.89 -1.99
CA ALA A 68 20.48 -13.35 -3.26
C ALA A 68 21.11 -12.19 -4.05
N GLU A 69 20.48 -11.02 -4.08
CA GLU A 69 21.07 -9.81 -4.67
C GLU A 69 22.34 -9.40 -3.93
N ARG A 70 22.29 -9.34 -2.60
CA ARG A 70 23.45 -9.03 -1.76
C ARG A 70 24.61 -9.97 -2.05
N ALA A 71 24.35 -11.27 -2.27
CA ALA A 71 25.37 -12.22 -2.66
C ALA A 71 26.01 -11.88 -4.01
N LYS A 72 25.22 -11.43 -5.01
CA LYS A 72 25.73 -10.95 -6.30
C LYS A 72 26.61 -9.70 -6.13
N TRP A 73 26.19 -8.75 -5.30
CA TRP A 73 26.97 -7.53 -5.01
C TRP A 73 28.30 -7.80 -4.28
N LYS A 74 28.45 -8.95 -3.62
CA LYS A 74 29.72 -9.36 -2.99
C LYS A 74 30.76 -9.89 -4.00
N ASP A 75 30.35 -10.22 -5.23
CA ASP A 75 31.26 -10.67 -6.26
C ASP A 75 31.97 -9.47 -6.93
N PRO A 76 33.31 -9.34 -6.83
CA PRO A 76 34.05 -8.25 -7.44
C PRO A 76 33.92 -8.19 -8.97
N VAL A 77 33.63 -9.31 -9.64
CA VAL A 77 33.41 -9.33 -11.09
C VAL A 77 32.09 -8.64 -11.44
N TYR A 78 31.02 -8.95 -10.70
CA TYR A 78 29.70 -8.35 -10.88
C TYR A 78 29.70 -6.84 -10.60
N VAL A 79 30.41 -6.41 -9.56
CA VAL A 79 30.58 -4.98 -9.25
C VAL A 79 31.32 -4.25 -10.37
N ARG A 80 32.39 -4.84 -10.92
CA ARG A 80 33.17 -4.23 -12.00
C ARG A 80 32.33 -4.07 -13.27
N SER A 81 31.50 -5.06 -13.64
CA SER A 81 30.62 -4.93 -14.80
C SER A 81 29.54 -3.87 -14.58
N GLN A 82 28.86 -3.89 -13.42
CA GLN A 82 27.82 -2.90 -13.11
C GLN A 82 28.35 -1.46 -13.03
N ALA A 83 29.56 -1.27 -12.47
CA ALA A 83 30.21 0.04 -12.44
C ALA A 83 30.59 0.54 -13.83
N ARG A 84 30.99 -0.36 -14.75
CA ARG A 84 31.27 0.02 -16.14
C ARG A 84 29.99 0.43 -16.88
N ASP A 85 28.92 -0.36 -16.72
CA ASP A 85 27.66 -0.13 -17.44
C ASP A 85 26.93 1.14 -16.95
N ARG A 86 26.93 1.40 -15.63
CA ARG A 86 26.20 2.54 -15.05
C ARG A 86 27.04 3.79 -14.79
N LEU A 87 28.30 3.62 -14.44
CA LEU A 87 29.18 4.72 -13.99
C LEU A 87 30.31 4.98 -14.98
N PHE A 88 30.35 4.28 -16.13
CA PHE A 88 31.42 4.37 -17.12
C PHE A 88 32.82 4.17 -16.52
N TYR A 89 32.92 3.34 -15.48
CA TYR A 89 34.18 3.10 -14.77
C TYR A 89 35.20 2.39 -15.67
N VAL A 90 36.43 2.91 -15.70
CA VAL A 90 37.55 2.40 -16.50
C VAL A 90 38.62 1.76 -15.61
N MET A 91 39.30 0.73 -16.11
CA MET A 91 40.45 0.15 -15.41
C MET A 91 41.67 1.07 -15.55
N PRO A 92 42.61 1.09 -14.57
CA PRO A 92 43.85 1.84 -14.71
C PRO A 92 44.60 1.40 -15.98
N GLY A 93 44.75 2.32 -16.93
CA GLY A 93 45.35 2.06 -18.26
C GLY A 93 44.35 2.07 -19.43
N GLU A 94 43.04 2.09 -19.19
CA GLU A 94 42.01 2.29 -20.22
C GLU A 94 41.64 3.80 -20.34
N THR A 95 41.45 4.31 -21.56
CA THR A 95 41.05 5.71 -21.81
C THR A 95 39.54 5.80 -22.05
N GLN A 96 38.84 6.59 -21.24
CA GLN A 96 37.41 6.88 -21.44
C GLN A 96 37.23 7.86 -22.61
N VAL A 97 36.61 7.40 -23.70
CA VAL A 97 36.19 8.27 -24.80
C VAL A 97 34.73 8.61 -24.59
N ASN A 98 34.45 9.83 -24.13
CA ASN A 98 33.10 10.38 -24.16
C ASN A 98 32.96 11.16 -25.47
N VAL A 99 32.07 10.71 -26.35
CA VAL A 99 31.74 11.45 -27.57
C VAL A 99 30.76 12.54 -27.16
N ILE A 100 31.31 13.70 -26.81
CA ILE A 100 30.54 14.93 -26.77
C ILE A 100 30.28 15.26 -28.24
N ASP A 101 29.07 14.95 -28.72
CA ASP A 101 28.60 15.61 -29.93
C ASP A 101 28.56 17.10 -29.59
N ASP A 102 29.49 17.85 -30.15
CA ASP A 102 29.57 19.31 -30.05
C ASP A 102 28.41 19.89 -30.86
N ILE A 103 27.19 19.62 -30.42
CA ILE A 103 26.06 20.50 -30.68
C ILE A 103 26.42 21.72 -29.85
N VAL A 104 26.97 22.72 -30.52
CA VAL A 104 27.08 24.08 -30.02
C VAL A 104 25.64 24.53 -29.74
N MET A 105 25.13 24.19 -28.56
CA MET A 105 23.96 24.84 -28.03
C MET A 105 24.40 26.28 -27.82
N PRO A 106 23.77 27.26 -28.49
CA PRO A 106 24.06 28.64 -28.18
C PRO A 106 23.88 28.80 -26.67
N ILE A 107 24.88 29.39 -26.00
CA ILE A 107 24.72 29.82 -24.61
C ILE A 107 23.80 31.05 -24.65
N GLU A 108 22.56 30.86 -25.07
CA GLU A 108 21.49 31.83 -24.88
C GLU A 108 20.96 31.60 -23.48
N SER A 109 21.64 32.21 -22.53
CA SER A 109 21.07 32.53 -21.24
C SER A 109 21.66 33.86 -20.81
N ASP A 110 21.19 34.94 -21.46
CA ASP A 110 21.30 36.32 -20.94
C ASP A 110 20.34 36.54 -19.75
N GLU A 111 19.67 35.49 -19.28
CA GLU A 111 18.74 35.54 -18.16
C GLU A 111 19.51 35.40 -16.85
N GLU A 112 19.59 36.50 -16.09
CA GLU A 112 20.08 36.46 -14.71
C GLU A 112 19.19 35.47 -13.92
N PRO A 113 19.78 34.51 -13.19
CA PRO A 113 19.02 33.51 -12.47
C PRO A 113 18.11 34.20 -11.45
N ASP A 114 16.80 34.00 -11.59
CA ASP A 114 15.82 34.56 -10.68
C ASP A 114 16.18 34.15 -9.23
N PRO A 115 16.46 35.11 -8.33
CA PRO A 115 16.84 34.83 -6.94
C PRO A 115 15.70 34.20 -6.13
N GLU A 116 14.48 34.14 -6.67
CA GLU A 116 13.37 33.39 -6.11
C GLU A 116 13.46 31.90 -6.45
N LEU A 117 13.77 31.54 -7.70
CA LEU A 117 13.93 30.14 -8.14
C LEU A 117 15.16 29.45 -7.53
N SER A 118 16.19 30.23 -7.18
CA SER A 118 17.40 29.71 -6.51
C SER A 118 17.21 29.50 -5.00
N ARG A 119 16.13 30.02 -4.41
CA ARG A 119 15.81 29.77 -3.01
C ARG A 119 15.01 28.50 -2.92
N ILE A 120 15.68 27.39 -2.61
CA ILE A 120 15.00 26.17 -2.16
C ILE A 120 14.20 26.57 -0.91
N PRO A 121 12.86 26.67 -0.97
CA PRO A 121 12.05 27.26 0.09
C PRO A 121 12.01 26.36 1.33
N THR A 122 12.55 25.14 1.23
CA THR A 122 12.45 24.10 2.22
C THR A 122 13.83 23.59 2.63
N ASN A 123 14.16 23.75 3.92
CA ASN A 123 15.36 23.18 4.50
C ASN A 123 15.13 21.67 4.73
N TRP A 124 15.47 20.86 3.72
CA TRP A 124 15.30 19.41 3.74
C TRP A 124 15.96 18.76 4.97
N ALA A 125 17.13 19.25 5.40
CA ALA A 125 17.84 18.71 6.54
C ALA A 125 17.06 18.94 7.85
N ARG A 126 16.41 20.09 7.97
CA ARG A 126 15.53 20.40 9.10
C ARG A 126 14.26 19.56 9.09
N ASN A 127 13.65 19.39 7.93
CA ASN A 127 12.43 18.58 7.81
C ASN A 127 12.72 17.11 8.11
N LEU A 128 13.82 16.56 7.59
CA LEU A 128 14.21 15.17 7.82
C LEU A 128 14.55 14.91 9.29
N SER A 129 15.30 15.81 9.93
CA SER A 129 15.59 15.70 11.37
C SER A 129 14.34 15.86 12.23
N ALA A 130 13.43 16.77 11.87
CA ALA A 130 12.14 16.93 12.55
C ALA A 130 11.26 15.68 12.41
N SER A 131 11.19 15.05 11.24
CA SER A 131 10.47 13.79 11.04
C SER A 131 11.05 12.65 11.88
N PHE A 132 12.38 12.51 11.93
CA PHE A 132 13.03 11.49 12.76
C PHE A 132 12.77 11.69 14.25
N LEU A 133 12.91 12.92 14.74
CA LEU A 133 12.62 13.26 16.14
C LEU A 133 11.14 13.04 16.46
N SER A 134 10.23 13.53 15.61
CA SER A 134 8.78 13.36 15.80
C SER A 134 8.38 11.89 15.84
N ALA A 135 8.96 11.04 14.99
CA ALA A 135 8.68 9.61 15.00
C ALA A 135 9.20 8.92 16.27
N GLY A 136 10.33 9.37 16.82
CA GLY A 136 10.91 8.82 18.05
C GLY A 136 10.24 9.29 19.34
N THR A 137 9.52 10.41 19.32
CA THR A 137 8.91 11.02 20.53
C THR A 137 7.39 11.12 20.49
N THR A 138 6.73 10.69 19.42
CA THR A 138 5.26 10.73 19.35
C THR A 138 4.63 9.62 20.19
N ASP A 139 3.61 9.98 20.97
CA ASP A 139 2.75 9.05 21.72
C ASP A 139 1.45 8.74 20.95
N ALA A 140 1.23 9.39 19.80
CA ALA A 140 0.04 9.20 18.99
C ALA A 140 0.04 7.83 18.29
N PRO A 141 -1.09 7.11 18.27
CA PRO A 141 -1.23 5.89 17.49
C PRO A 141 -1.03 6.19 15.99
N PRO A 142 -0.62 5.20 15.17
CA PRO A 142 -0.24 5.41 13.76
C PRO A 142 -1.31 6.09 12.90
N ALA A 143 -2.59 5.97 13.28
CA ALA A 143 -3.72 6.58 12.59
C ALA A 143 -3.80 8.12 12.76
N ASP A 144 -3.21 8.65 13.84
CA ASP A 144 -3.25 10.08 14.19
C ASP A 144 -1.87 10.74 14.06
N ALA A 145 -0.88 10.03 13.52
CA ALA A 145 0.42 10.60 13.23
C ALA A 145 0.25 11.74 12.20
N PRO A 146 0.92 12.90 12.37
CA PRO A 146 0.93 13.91 11.33
C PRO A 146 1.57 13.28 10.10
N THR A 147 0.74 12.94 9.10
CA THR A 147 1.20 12.57 7.77
C THR A 147 2.12 13.70 7.34
N GLY A 148 3.43 13.42 7.34
CA GLY A 148 4.42 14.35 6.84
C GLY A 148 3.92 14.81 5.49
N ALA A 149 3.87 16.13 5.27
CA ALA A 149 3.44 16.71 4.02
C ALA A 149 4.25 16.04 2.89
N ASP A 150 3.63 15.06 2.26
CA ASP A 150 4.06 14.53 0.98
C ASP A 150 3.95 15.74 0.05
N PRO A 151 5.04 16.26 -0.52
CA PRO A 151 4.87 17.20 -1.61
C PRO A 151 4.14 16.40 -2.68
N ALA A 152 2.83 16.69 -2.83
CA ALA A 152 2.02 16.12 -3.89
C ALA A 152 2.82 16.17 -5.20
N PRO A 153 2.85 15.11 -6.01
CA PRO A 153 3.49 15.18 -7.30
C PRO A 153 2.77 16.27 -8.09
N THR A 154 3.42 17.44 -8.21
CA THR A 154 2.94 18.51 -9.08
C THR A 154 3.03 17.96 -10.48
N ASP A 155 1.87 17.58 -11.01
CA ASP A 155 1.70 17.15 -12.39
C ASP A 155 2.19 18.30 -13.29
N PRO A 156 3.28 18.13 -14.08
CA PRO A 156 3.83 19.23 -14.88
C PRO A 156 2.96 19.60 -16.10
N SER A 157 1.75 19.04 -16.22
CA SER A 157 0.79 19.39 -17.26
C SER A 157 -0.30 20.31 -16.73
N THR A 158 0.05 21.53 -16.35
CA THR A 158 -0.91 22.64 -16.35
C THR A 158 -0.29 23.81 -17.09
N ASP A 159 -0.50 23.75 -18.40
CA ASP A 159 -0.25 24.83 -19.35
C ASP A 159 -0.97 26.11 -18.90
N PRO A 160 -0.29 27.27 -18.83
CA PRO A 160 -0.93 28.52 -18.49
C PRO A 160 -1.47 29.21 -19.76
N ALA A 161 -2.74 29.57 -19.70
CA ALA A 161 -3.46 30.51 -20.57
C ALA A 161 -4.19 29.94 -21.80
N ASP A 162 -5.52 29.84 -21.66
CA ASP A 162 -6.43 30.21 -22.76
C ASP A 162 -7.56 31.07 -22.17
N PRO A 163 -7.64 32.39 -22.45
CA PRO A 163 -8.66 33.26 -21.92
C PRO A 163 -9.80 33.42 -22.92
N GLU A 164 -10.56 32.37 -23.21
CA GLU A 164 -11.82 32.54 -23.95
C GLU A 164 -12.83 31.41 -23.70
N SER A 165 -13.88 31.70 -22.94
CA SER A 165 -15.15 30.98 -23.01
C SER A 165 -16.30 31.95 -22.71
N PRO A 166 -17.07 32.37 -23.75
CA PRO A 166 -18.27 33.20 -23.63
C PRO A 166 -19.41 32.53 -22.81
N PRO A 167 -20.42 33.30 -22.36
CA PRO A 167 -21.32 32.89 -21.29
C PRO A 167 -22.38 31.86 -21.73
N ALA A 168 -22.78 31.04 -20.74
CA ALA A 168 -23.73 29.94 -20.81
C ALA A 168 -25.08 30.26 -21.50
N PRO A 169 -25.67 29.29 -22.23
CA PRO A 169 -27.11 29.24 -22.45
C PRO A 169 -27.79 28.27 -21.47
N ALA A 170 -28.78 28.86 -20.78
CA ALA A 170 -30.03 28.33 -20.22
C ALA A 170 -30.28 26.82 -20.04
N GLU A 171 -30.80 26.56 -18.84
CA GLU A 171 -31.65 25.44 -18.39
C GLU A 171 -32.47 24.73 -19.49
N GLU A 172 -32.35 23.39 -19.54
CA GLU A 172 -33.43 22.53 -20.02
C GLU A 172 -33.49 21.24 -19.17
N THR A 173 -34.54 21.16 -18.36
CA THR A 173 -34.93 20.05 -17.49
C THR A 173 -35.51 18.89 -18.32
N PRO A 174 -35.23 17.62 -18.00
CA PRO A 174 -36.10 16.52 -18.41
C PRO A 174 -36.87 15.92 -17.22
N GLN A 175 -38.20 15.88 -17.40
CA GLN A 175 -39.24 15.07 -16.73
C GLN A 175 -39.74 15.54 -15.36
#